data_AF-A0ABD0YX32-F1
#
_entry.id   AF-A0ABD0YX32-F1
#
_cell.length_a   1.000
_cell.length_b   1.000
_cell.length_c   1.000
_cell.angle_alpha   90.00
_cell.angle_beta   90.00
_cell.angle_gamma   90.00
#
_symmetry.space_group_name_H-M   'P 1'
#
loop_
_entity.id
_entity.type
_entity.pdbx_description
1 polymer ?
#
loop_
_entity_poly.entity_id
_entity_poly.type
_entity_poly.pdbx_seq_one_letter_code
_entity_poly.pdbx_strand_id
1 'polypeptide(L)'
;MLSLRIVNVDYYLTPPLRGLDVTYSHFRGAPVKQVPVIRVFGITDSGFKGCIHVHGVLPYIYIPFDWKENPDSVMYEIAYGLDKAINENAGNYDKQHVFKIVLVTGVPFYGYHSKERQFLKIYFYNPATIKKSIQLLQNAKICNKKIQPYEAHIPFILQFFIDYNLYGMNFIHLTEWVPRSLNYEDGKYIHCYIIWVLSDIEDPQ
;
A
#
# COMPACT_ATOMS: atom_id res chain seq x y z
N MET A 1 -3.45 -2.59 26.22
CA MET A 1 -4.14 -1.93 25.09
C MET A 1 -3.69 -0.48 25.07
N LEU A 2 -3.21 0.00 23.93
CA LEU A 2 -2.75 1.37 23.76
C LEU A 2 -3.75 2.11 22.88
N SER A 3 -4.17 3.29 23.33
CA SER A 3 -5.08 4.14 22.56
C SER A 3 -4.40 5.44 22.20
N LEU A 4 -4.40 5.82 20.92
CA LEU A 4 -3.85 7.08 20.43
C LEU A 4 -4.89 7.82 19.60
N ARG A 5 -5.15 9.09 19.90
CA ARG A 5 -6.02 9.92 19.06
C ARG A 5 -5.29 10.34 17.79
N ILE A 6 -5.87 10.06 16.62
CA ILE A 6 -5.31 10.38 15.31
C ILE A 6 -5.42 11.90 15.08
N VAL A 7 -4.29 12.61 15.12
CA VAL A 7 -4.23 14.06 14.88
C VAL A 7 -3.69 14.36 13.48
N ASN A 8 -2.60 13.69 13.10
CA ASN A 8 -2.00 13.84 11.78
C ASN A 8 -1.45 12.50 11.30
N VAL A 9 -1.52 12.25 10.00
CA VAL A 9 -1.01 11.03 9.38
C VAL A 9 -0.20 11.39 8.15
N ASP A 10 0.98 10.81 8.05
CA ASP A 10 1.82 10.90 6.85
C ASP A 10 2.40 9.52 6.51
N TYR A 11 3.18 9.46 5.43
CA TYR A 11 3.92 8.25 5.07
C TYR A 11 5.34 8.60 4.61
N TYR A 12 6.24 7.64 4.76
CA TYR A 12 7.59 7.72 4.19
C TYR A 12 7.99 6.37 3.62
N LEU A 13 9.02 6.35 2.77
CA LEU A 13 9.58 5.13 2.21
C LEU A 13 10.84 4.76 2.98
N THR A 14 10.97 3.48 3.31
CA THR A 14 12.14 2.97 4.04
C THR A 14 12.49 1.56 3.56
N PRO A 15 13.74 1.10 3.70
CA PRO A 15 14.05 -0.31 3.49
C PRO A 15 13.24 -1.19 4.46
N PRO A 16 12.77 -2.38 4.02
CA PRO A 16 11.94 -3.23 4.87
C PRO A 16 12.69 -3.68 6.12
N LEU A 17 12.03 -3.61 7.28
CA LEU A 17 12.54 -4.11 8.53
C LEU A 17 12.23 -5.60 8.69
N ARG A 18 13.26 -6.41 8.99
CA ARG A 18 13.11 -7.85 9.19
C ARG A 18 12.18 -8.12 10.38
N GLY A 19 11.17 -8.97 10.16
CA GLY A 19 10.18 -9.36 11.16
C GLY A 19 8.96 -8.42 11.25
N LEU A 20 8.97 -7.26 10.60
CA LEU A 20 7.85 -6.30 10.58
C LEU A 20 7.31 -6.09 9.17
N ASP A 21 8.18 -6.08 8.16
CA ASP A 21 7.84 -5.86 6.76
C ASP A 21 8.14 -7.11 5.92
N VAL A 22 7.45 -7.22 4.78
CA VAL A 22 7.75 -8.25 3.78
C VAL A 22 9.09 -7.94 3.09
N THR A 23 10.07 -8.80 3.30
CA THR A 23 11.43 -8.63 2.73
C THR A 23 11.61 -9.26 1.36
N TYR A 24 10.70 -10.16 0.95
CA TYR A 24 10.79 -10.89 -0.31
C TYR A 24 9.42 -10.94 -0.99
N SER A 25 9.36 -10.52 -2.26
CA SER A 25 8.14 -10.66 -3.06
C SER A 25 8.19 -11.99 -3.80
N HIS A 26 7.33 -12.94 -3.39
CA HIS A 26 7.16 -14.22 -4.09
C HIS A 26 6.68 -14.03 -5.53
N PHE A 27 5.79 -13.06 -5.75
CA PHE A 27 5.30 -12.71 -7.08
C PHE A 27 6.44 -12.28 -8.02
N ARG A 28 7.41 -11.50 -7.52
CA ARG A 28 8.54 -11.03 -8.32
C ARG A 28 9.78 -11.92 -8.29
N GLY A 29 9.85 -12.87 -7.36
CA GLY A 29 11.06 -13.64 -7.11
C GLY A 29 12.25 -12.79 -6.66
N ALA A 30 12.01 -11.61 -6.07
CA ALA A 30 13.05 -10.60 -5.81
C ALA A 30 12.97 -10.01 -4.39
N PRO A 31 14.10 -9.61 -3.81
CA PRO A 31 14.11 -8.92 -2.53
C PRO A 31 13.48 -7.53 -2.63
N VAL A 32 12.67 -7.19 -1.63
CA VAL A 32 12.02 -5.89 -1.53
C VAL A 32 13.05 -4.84 -1.11
N LYS A 33 13.21 -3.79 -1.91
CA LYS A 33 14.18 -2.71 -1.64
C LYS A 33 13.60 -1.58 -0.79
N GLN A 34 12.31 -1.29 -0.94
CA GLN A 34 11.62 -0.19 -0.25
C GLN A 34 10.16 -0.55 0.03
N VAL A 35 9.65 -0.13 1.19
CA VAL A 35 8.25 -0.26 1.60
C VAL A 35 7.73 1.08 2.12
N PRO A 36 6.42 1.37 1.96
CA PRO A 36 5.79 2.51 2.58
C PRO A 36 5.44 2.21 4.04
N VAL A 37 5.78 3.13 4.93
CA VAL A 37 5.42 3.10 6.34
C VAL A 37 4.58 4.32 6.64
N ILE A 38 3.40 4.10 7.23
CA ILE A 38 2.50 5.18 7.64
C ILE A 38 2.88 5.61 9.06
N ARG A 39 2.98 6.91 9.30
CA ARG A 39 3.15 7.45 10.65
C ARG A 39 1.87 8.14 11.10
N VAL A 40 1.38 7.73 12.27
CA VAL A 40 0.21 8.32 12.91
C VAL A 40 0.68 9.10 14.14
N PHE A 41 0.54 10.41 14.07
CA PHE A 41 0.85 11.32 15.17
C PHE A 41 -0.40 11.62 15.97
N GLY A 42 -0.26 11.59 17.29
CA GLY A 42 -1.42 11.68 18.15
C GLY A 42 -1.10 11.93 19.61
N ILE A 43 -2.16 11.86 20.41
CA ILE A 43 -2.10 12.02 21.87
C ILE A 43 -2.82 10.82 22.48
N THR A 44 -2.21 10.18 23.47
CA THR A 44 -2.84 9.09 24.23
C THR A 44 -3.95 9.62 25.12
N ASP A 45 -4.79 8.73 25.63
CA ASP A 45 -5.78 9.04 26.68
C ASP A 45 -5.17 9.74 27.91
N SER A 46 -3.93 9.38 28.23
CA SER A 46 -3.14 9.90 29.35
C SER A 46 -2.48 11.26 29.05
N GLY A 47 -2.70 11.82 27.85
CA GLY A 47 -2.17 13.14 27.47
C GLY A 47 -0.74 13.13 26.91
N PHE A 48 -0.12 11.96 26.76
CA PHE A 48 1.22 11.87 26.16
C PHE A 48 1.13 11.94 24.64
N LYS A 49 1.99 12.76 24.02
CA LYS A 49 2.17 12.71 22.57
C LYS A 49 2.84 11.38 22.21
N GLY A 50 2.50 10.84 21.05
CA GLY A 50 3.07 9.59 20.54
C GLY A 50 3.06 9.56 19.02
N CYS A 51 3.91 8.70 18.47
CA CYS A 51 3.98 8.42 17.04
C CYS A 51 3.89 6.90 16.82
N ILE A 52 2.87 6.46 16.09
CA ILE A 52 2.72 5.06 15.69
C ILE A 52 3.30 4.90 14.28
N HIS A 53 4.17 3.91 14.09
CA HIS A 53 4.65 3.49 12.78
C HIS A 53 3.89 2.23 12.36
N VAL A 54 3.09 2.33 11.31
CA VAL A 54 2.29 1.23 10.77
C VAL A 54 3.01 0.63 9.57
N HIS A 55 3.34 -0.65 9.70
CA HIS A 55 4.05 -1.45 8.71
C HIS A 55 3.09 -2.39 7.96
N GLY A 56 3.47 -2.84 6.76
CA GLY A 56 2.71 -3.83 5.98
C GLY A 56 1.56 -3.30 5.11
N VAL A 57 1.22 -2.00 5.19
CA VAL A 57 0.17 -1.41 4.35
C VAL A 57 0.74 -1.01 3.01
N LEU A 58 0.19 -1.54 1.91
CA LEU A 58 0.63 -1.22 0.55
C LEU A 58 -0.48 -0.52 -0.24
N PRO A 59 -0.18 0.55 -0.98
CA PRO A 59 -1.14 1.17 -1.87
C PRO A 59 -1.57 0.22 -2.99
N TYR A 60 -2.83 0.30 -3.40
CA TYR A 60 -3.35 -0.54 -4.49
C TYR A 60 -4.26 0.21 -5.45
N ILE A 61 -4.45 -0.36 -6.64
CA ILE A 61 -5.51 0.00 -7.59
C ILE A 61 -6.16 -1.27 -8.15
N TYR A 62 -7.34 -1.13 -8.74
CA TYR A 62 -8.01 -2.22 -9.45
C TYR A 62 -8.06 -1.96 -10.95
N ILE A 63 -7.94 -3.01 -11.76
CA ILE A 63 -8.20 -2.97 -13.21
C ILE A 63 -9.14 -4.12 -13.60
N PRO A 64 -10.03 -3.93 -14.58
CA PRO A 64 -10.92 -5.00 -15.04
C PRO A 64 -10.10 -6.11 -15.71
N PHE A 65 -10.46 -7.37 -15.44
CA PHE A 65 -9.87 -8.54 -16.08
C PHE A 65 -10.79 -9.06 -17.19
N ASP A 66 -10.46 -8.74 -18.45
CA ASP A 66 -11.23 -9.16 -19.64
C ASP A 66 -10.45 -10.14 -20.54
N TRP A 67 -9.36 -10.71 -20.05
CA TRP A 67 -8.46 -11.56 -20.84
C TRP A 67 -8.96 -13.00 -20.88
N LYS A 68 -8.68 -13.69 -21.99
CA LYS A 68 -8.99 -15.12 -22.14
C LYS A 68 -7.79 -16.00 -21.79
N GLU A 69 -6.62 -15.40 -21.72
CA GLU A 69 -5.35 -16.02 -21.36
C GLU A 69 -5.30 -16.39 -19.88
N ASN A 70 -4.29 -17.19 -19.51
CA ASN A 70 -4.05 -17.54 -18.11
C ASN A 70 -3.80 -16.27 -17.27
N PRO A 71 -4.55 -16.03 -16.17
CA PRO A 71 -4.39 -14.87 -15.31
C PRO A 71 -2.94 -14.60 -14.89
N ASP A 72 -2.18 -15.64 -14.53
CA ASP A 72 -0.80 -15.49 -14.05
C ASP A 72 0.08 -14.84 -15.11
N SER A 73 -0.02 -15.32 -16.36
CA SER A 73 0.76 -14.78 -17.48
C SER A 73 0.46 -13.31 -17.75
N VAL A 74 -0.82 -12.93 -17.68
CA VAL A 74 -1.27 -11.53 -17.86
C VAL A 74 -0.79 -10.66 -16.70
N MET A 75 -0.85 -11.15 -15.46
CA MET A 75 -0.33 -10.43 -14.30
C MET A 75 1.16 -10.14 -14.45
N TYR A 76 1.96 -11.13 -14.87
CA TYR A 76 3.40 -10.93 -15.13
C TYR A 76 3.67 -9.91 -16.23
N GLU A 77 2.93 -9.97 -17.33
CA GLU A 77 3.07 -9.02 -18.45
C GLU A 77 2.74 -7.59 -18.01
N ILE A 78 1.62 -7.39 -17.32
CA ILE A 78 1.20 -6.08 -16.82
C ILE A 78 2.23 -5.52 -15.84
N ALA A 79 2.72 -6.36 -14.93
CA ALA A 79 3.67 -5.94 -13.91
C ALA A 79 5.02 -5.54 -14.53
N TYR A 80 5.52 -6.30 -15.51
CA TYR A 80 6.74 -5.96 -16.27
C TYR A 80 6.55 -4.71 -17.14
N GLY A 81 5.41 -4.61 -17.85
CA GLY A 81 5.08 -3.47 -18.69
C GLY A 81 4.99 -2.16 -17.90
N LEU A 82 4.38 -2.21 -16.70
CA LEU A 82 4.33 -1.08 -15.78
C LEU A 82 5.73 -0.65 -15.32
N ASP A 83 6.55 -1.58 -14.87
CA ASP A 83 7.90 -1.25 -14.39
C ASP A 83 8.74 -0.62 -15.49
N LYS A 84 8.74 -1.23 -16.69
CA LYS A 84 9.47 -0.73 -17.85
C LYS A 84 9.03 0.68 -18.23
N ALA A 85 7.73 0.90 -18.41
CA ALA A 85 7.20 2.19 -18.84
C ALA A 85 7.38 3.32 -17.80
N ILE A 86 7.39 2.99 -16.51
CA ILE A 86 7.71 3.96 -15.45
C ILE A 86 9.21 4.30 -15.46
N ASN A 87 10.06 3.29 -15.67
CA ASN A 87 11.52 3.43 -15.66
C ASN A 87 12.08 4.15 -16.89
N GLU A 88 11.46 3.99 -18.07
CA GLU A 88 11.84 4.68 -19.30
C GLU A 88 11.94 6.20 -19.12
N ASN A 89 11.06 6.79 -18.31
CA ASN A 89 11.07 8.23 -18.03
C ASN A 89 12.02 8.63 -16.90
N ALA A 90 12.50 7.67 -16.11
CA ALA A 90 13.31 7.91 -14.90
C ALA A 90 14.81 7.67 -15.10
N GLY A 91 15.23 7.15 -16.26
CA GLY A 91 16.62 6.84 -16.57
C GLY A 91 17.24 5.71 -15.75
N ASN A 92 16.42 4.99 -14.95
CA ASN A 92 16.85 3.88 -14.11
C ASN A 92 16.02 2.63 -14.44
N TYR A 93 16.61 1.72 -15.20
CA TYR A 93 15.89 0.60 -15.83
C TYR A 93 15.55 -0.57 -14.89
N ASP A 94 16.16 -0.64 -13.71
CA ASP A 94 16.10 -1.81 -12.83
C ASP A 94 15.25 -1.62 -11.55
N LYS A 95 14.39 -0.59 -11.52
CA LYS A 95 13.54 -0.33 -10.36
C LYS A 95 12.18 -1.03 -10.51
N GLN A 96 11.84 -1.87 -9.54
CA GLN A 96 10.52 -2.49 -9.42
C GLN A 96 9.56 -1.52 -8.73
N HIS A 97 8.34 -1.37 -9.27
CA HIS A 97 7.29 -0.50 -8.72
C HIS A 97 6.06 -1.27 -8.25
N VAL A 98 5.74 -2.39 -8.91
CA VAL A 98 4.62 -3.28 -8.52
C VAL A 98 5.13 -4.41 -7.61
N PHE A 99 4.49 -4.57 -6.45
CA PHE A 99 4.81 -5.57 -5.42
C PHE A 99 4.18 -6.93 -5.73
N LYS A 100 2.85 -6.98 -5.86
CA LYS A 100 2.08 -8.19 -6.22
C LYS A 100 0.82 -7.81 -6.98
N ILE A 101 0.27 -8.76 -7.73
CA ILE A 101 -1.03 -8.64 -8.38
C ILE A 101 -1.86 -9.85 -7.93
N VAL A 102 -3.13 -9.61 -7.58
CA VAL A 102 -4.06 -10.65 -7.13
C VAL A 102 -5.34 -10.57 -7.96
N LEU A 103 -5.87 -11.71 -8.37
CA LEU A 103 -7.18 -11.81 -9.02
C LEU A 103 -8.28 -11.74 -7.95
N VAL A 104 -9.22 -10.83 -8.11
CA VAL A 104 -10.35 -10.63 -7.19
C VAL A 104 -11.65 -10.52 -7.98
N THR A 105 -12.78 -10.86 -7.36
CA THR A 105 -14.12 -10.63 -7.92
C THR A 105 -14.79 -9.48 -7.20
N GLY A 106 -15.61 -8.72 -7.93
CA GLY A 106 -16.33 -7.59 -7.36
C GLY A 106 -17.40 -7.07 -8.31
N VAL A 107 -18.23 -6.16 -7.79
CA VAL A 107 -19.28 -5.49 -8.57
C VAL A 107 -18.84 -4.05 -8.83
N PRO A 108 -18.77 -3.59 -10.09
CA PRO A 108 -18.47 -2.20 -10.39
C PRO A 108 -19.55 -1.28 -9.81
N PHE A 109 -19.14 -0.21 -9.14
CA PHE A 109 -20.08 0.76 -8.54
C PHE A 109 -20.81 1.62 -9.59
N TYR A 110 -20.12 2.02 -10.66
CA TYR A 110 -20.72 2.87 -11.70
C TYR A 110 -21.55 2.05 -12.69
N GLY A 111 -22.85 2.35 -12.75
CA GLY A 111 -23.83 1.67 -13.59
C GLY A 111 -24.50 0.49 -12.89
N TYR A 112 -25.57 -0.04 -13.49
CA TYR A 112 -26.24 -1.24 -12.96
C TYR A 112 -25.56 -2.50 -13.51
N HIS A 113 -25.07 -3.35 -12.62
CA HIS A 113 -24.46 -4.65 -12.95
C HIS A 113 -25.13 -5.74 -12.12
N SER A 114 -25.76 -6.71 -12.79
CA SER A 114 -26.42 -7.83 -12.12
C SER A 114 -25.48 -8.98 -11.77
N LYS A 115 -24.24 -8.96 -12.28
CA LYS A 115 -23.24 -10.01 -12.09
C LYS A 115 -21.92 -9.40 -11.64
N GLU A 116 -21.20 -10.18 -10.83
CA GLU A 116 -19.81 -9.90 -10.48
C GLU A 116 -18.91 -9.98 -11.72
N ARG A 117 -17.83 -9.22 -11.67
CA ARG A 117 -16.77 -9.21 -12.67
C ARG A 117 -15.44 -9.49 -12.00
N GLN A 118 -14.49 -9.99 -12.77
CA GLN A 118 -13.13 -10.21 -12.32
C GLN A 118 -12.32 -8.92 -12.48
N PHE A 119 -11.46 -8.66 -11.49
CA PHE A 119 -10.55 -7.54 -11.43
C PHE A 119 -9.17 -8.02 -11.01
N LEU A 120 -8.13 -7.30 -11.42
CA LEU A 120 -6.80 -7.46 -10.87
C LEU A 120 -6.55 -6.35 -9.85
N LYS A 121 -6.24 -6.72 -8.61
CA LYS A 121 -5.77 -5.83 -7.56
C LYS A 121 -4.25 -5.73 -7.64
N ILE A 122 -3.74 -4.56 -8.01
CA ILE A 122 -2.31 -4.31 -8.19
C ILE A 122 -1.80 -3.53 -6.99
N TYR A 123 -0.83 -4.09 -6.27
CA TYR A 123 -0.16 -3.45 -5.14
C TYR A 123 1.15 -2.80 -5.57
N PHE A 124 1.45 -1.61 -5.06
CA PHE A 124 2.66 -0.85 -5.39
C PHE A 124 3.56 -0.65 -4.18
N TYR A 125 4.86 -0.47 -4.41
CA TYR A 125 5.81 -0.09 -3.35
C TYR A 125 5.72 1.39 -2.96
N ASN A 126 5.41 2.26 -3.93
CA ASN A 126 5.42 3.71 -3.72
C ASN A 126 4.07 4.32 -4.12
N PRO A 127 3.35 5.00 -3.20
CA PRO A 127 2.11 5.70 -3.53
C PRO A 127 2.25 6.72 -4.67
N ALA A 128 3.42 7.33 -4.83
CA ALA A 128 3.65 8.35 -5.85
C ALA A 128 3.65 7.77 -7.29
N THR A 129 3.93 6.48 -7.46
CA THR A 129 3.99 5.87 -8.81
C THR A 129 2.60 5.60 -9.37
N ILE A 130 1.58 5.49 -8.51
CA ILE A 130 0.19 5.19 -8.90
C ILE A 130 -0.32 6.17 -9.96
N LYS A 131 -0.12 7.48 -9.76
CA LYS A 131 -0.58 8.51 -10.72
C LYS A 131 -0.03 8.28 -12.12
N LYS A 132 1.25 7.91 -12.21
CA LYS A 132 1.90 7.59 -13.49
C LYS A 132 1.36 6.28 -14.07
N SER A 133 1.22 5.25 -13.24
CA SER A 133 0.64 3.96 -13.64
C SER A 133 -0.76 4.13 -14.24
N ILE A 134 -1.61 4.97 -13.65
CA ILE A 134 -2.95 5.29 -14.19
C ILE A 134 -2.85 5.87 -15.60
N GLN A 135 -1.99 6.87 -15.80
CA GLN A 135 -1.80 7.51 -17.11
C GLN A 135 -1.30 6.52 -18.16
N LEU A 136 -0.40 5.61 -17.78
CA LEU A 136 0.13 4.59 -18.68
C LEU A 136 -0.95 3.57 -19.10
N LEU A 137 -1.79 3.15 -18.15
CA LEU A 137 -2.91 2.22 -18.38
C LEU A 137 -3.99 2.85 -19.28
N GLN A 138 -4.33 4.11 -19.03
CA GLN A 138 -5.35 4.84 -19.82
C GLN A 138 -4.88 5.14 -21.26
N ASN A 139 -3.59 5.39 -21.45
CA ASN A 139 -3.01 5.69 -22.77
C ASN A 139 -2.67 4.43 -23.59
N ALA A 140 -3.09 3.24 -23.17
CA ALA A 140 -2.81 1.96 -23.83
C ALA A 140 -1.32 1.67 -24.07
N LYS A 141 -0.43 2.23 -23.22
CA LYS A 141 1.01 1.92 -23.29
C LYS A 141 1.35 0.53 -22.75
N ILE A 142 0.39 -0.10 -22.07
CA ILE A 142 0.51 -1.42 -21.45
C ILE A 142 -0.49 -2.34 -22.15
N CYS A 143 0.00 -3.48 -22.67
CA CYS A 143 -0.79 -4.48 -23.40
C CYS A 143 -1.57 -3.95 -24.63
N ASN A 144 -1.18 -2.79 -25.19
CA ASN A 144 -1.83 -2.13 -26.34
C ASN A 144 -3.37 -1.94 -26.21
N LYS A 145 -3.91 -1.97 -24.99
CA LYS A 145 -5.34 -1.80 -24.70
C LYS A 145 -5.53 -0.65 -23.72
N LYS A 146 -6.54 0.19 -23.96
CA LYS A 146 -6.94 1.22 -23.00
C LYS A 146 -7.63 0.54 -21.82
N ILE A 147 -7.02 0.62 -20.64
CA ILE A 147 -7.55 0.01 -19.42
C ILE A 147 -7.94 1.15 -18.48
N GLN A 148 -9.18 1.15 -18.01
CA GLN A 148 -9.65 2.11 -17.01
C GLN A 148 -9.37 1.58 -15.60
N PRO A 149 -8.54 2.26 -14.80
CA PRO A 149 -8.33 1.89 -13.40
C PRO A 149 -9.52 2.30 -12.53
N TYR A 150 -9.78 1.47 -11.52
CA TYR A 150 -10.79 1.68 -10.48
C TYR A 150 -10.11 2.01 -9.15
N GLU A 151 -10.79 2.82 -8.33
CA GLU A 151 -10.31 3.34 -7.03
C GLU A 151 -8.97 4.09 -7.05
N ALA A 152 -8.44 4.37 -8.24
CA ALA A 152 -7.10 4.93 -8.37
C ALA A 152 -6.99 6.43 -7.99
N HIS A 153 -8.12 7.08 -7.73
CA HIS A 153 -8.21 8.45 -7.25
C HIS A 153 -8.11 8.55 -5.72
N ILE A 154 -8.27 7.45 -4.99
CA ILE A 154 -8.24 7.42 -3.53
C ILE A 154 -6.77 7.54 -3.08
N PRO A 155 -6.40 8.56 -2.31
CA PRO A 155 -5.06 8.70 -1.74
C PRO A 155 -4.70 7.52 -0.83
N PHE A 156 -3.43 7.13 -0.80
CA PHE A 156 -2.93 6.01 0.01
C PHE A 156 -3.33 6.08 1.50
N ILE A 157 -3.21 7.26 2.12
CA ILE A 157 -3.61 7.44 3.52
C ILE A 157 -5.12 7.22 3.68
N LEU A 158 -5.95 7.64 2.72
CA LEU A 158 -7.39 7.42 2.80
C LEU A 158 -7.77 5.95 2.59
N GLN A 159 -7.05 5.21 1.72
CA GLN A 159 -7.21 3.75 1.61
C GLN A 159 -6.98 3.08 2.97
N PHE A 160 -5.90 3.45 3.67
CA PHE A 160 -5.63 2.96 5.03
C PHE A 160 -6.76 3.27 6.02
N PHE A 161 -7.34 4.47 5.97
CA PHE A 161 -8.47 4.81 6.85
C PHE A 161 -9.72 3.99 6.54
N ILE A 162 -9.99 3.73 5.26
CA ILE A 162 -11.15 2.95 4.83
C ILE A 162 -10.98 1.47 5.23
N ASP A 163 -9.83 0.87 4.94
CA ASP A 163 -9.56 -0.55 5.18
C ASP A 163 -9.65 -0.92 6.66
N TYR A 164 -9.16 -0.04 7.55
CA TYR A 164 -9.16 -0.26 9.01
C TYR A 164 -10.28 0.47 9.74
N ASN A 165 -11.25 1.03 9.01
CA ASN A 165 -12.37 1.77 9.56
C ASN A 165 -11.95 2.87 10.57
N LEU A 166 -10.91 3.62 10.22
CA LEU A 166 -10.35 4.69 11.02
C LEU A 166 -10.98 6.03 10.65
N TYR A 167 -11.08 6.91 11.64
CA TYR A 167 -11.64 8.25 11.48
C TYR A 167 -10.67 9.30 12.01
N GLY A 168 -10.60 10.44 11.32
CA GLY A 168 -9.82 11.59 11.79
C GLY A 168 -10.29 12.05 13.17
N MET A 169 -9.35 12.45 14.04
CA MET A 169 -9.63 12.87 15.42
C MET A 169 -10.24 11.79 16.34
N ASN A 170 -10.36 10.55 15.87
CA ASN A 170 -10.80 9.42 16.67
C ASN A 170 -9.61 8.65 17.27
N PHE A 171 -9.86 7.75 18.21
CA PHE A 171 -8.84 6.88 18.79
C PHE A 171 -8.58 5.67 17.92
N ILE A 172 -7.30 5.39 17.65
CA ILE A 172 -6.84 4.08 17.20
C ILE A 172 -6.50 3.25 18.43
N HIS A 173 -6.97 2.00 18.44
CA HIS A 173 -6.78 1.06 19.52
C HIS A 173 -5.84 -0.05 19.07
N LEU A 174 -4.69 -0.19 19.76
CA LEU A 174 -3.67 -1.18 19.46
C LEU A 174 -3.63 -2.26 20.54
N THR A 175 -3.76 -3.51 20.10
CA THR A 175 -3.67 -4.72 20.94
C THR A 175 -2.22 -5.14 21.12
N GLU A 176 -1.53 -5.38 20.01
CA GLU A 176 -0.11 -5.75 19.95
C GLU A 176 0.71 -4.55 19.48
N TRP A 177 1.86 -4.29 20.07
CA TRP A 177 2.76 -3.22 19.62
C TRP A 177 4.16 -3.40 20.18
N VAL A 178 5.16 -2.86 19.47
CA VAL A 178 6.57 -2.94 19.86
C VAL A 178 7.12 -1.53 20.11
N PRO A 179 7.66 -1.20 21.30
CA PRO A 179 8.33 0.07 21.52
C PRO A 179 9.59 0.15 20.67
N ARG A 180 9.82 1.28 19.99
CA ARG A 180 11.14 1.62 19.48
C ARG A 180 11.99 2.14 20.65
N SER A 181 13.30 1.86 20.62
CA SER A 181 14.23 2.38 21.62
C SER A 181 14.08 3.88 21.81
N LEU A 182 14.05 4.33 23.07
CA LEU A 182 14.05 5.74 23.44
C LEU A 182 15.42 6.33 23.06
N ASN A 183 15.49 7.11 21.98
CA ASN A 183 16.66 7.94 21.74
C ASN A 183 16.51 9.21 22.57
N TYR A 184 17.44 9.42 23.50
CA TYR A 184 17.54 10.61 24.32
C TYR A 184 18.36 11.66 23.54
N GLU A 185 17.69 12.57 22.86
CA GLU A 185 18.32 13.74 22.23
C GLU A 185 17.76 15.02 22.87
N ASP A 186 18.65 15.95 23.24
CA ASP A 186 18.36 17.31 23.70
C ASP A 186 17.41 17.47 24.91
N GLY A 187 17.53 16.60 25.92
CA GLY A 187 16.83 16.78 27.21
C GLY A 187 15.29 16.73 27.11
N LYS A 188 14.77 16.28 25.97
CA LYS A 188 13.36 16.02 25.72
C LYS A 188 13.24 14.54 25.38
N TYR A 189 12.46 13.80 26.16
CA TYR A 189 12.02 12.48 25.73
C TYR A 189 11.26 12.67 24.42
N ILE A 190 11.81 12.23 23.30
CA ILE A 190 11.05 12.16 22.06
C ILE A 190 10.09 10.97 22.23
N HIS A 191 8.95 11.32 22.81
CA HIS A 191 7.64 10.68 22.82
C HIS A 191 7.56 9.35 22.05
N CYS A 192 7.46 8.26 22.82
CA CYS A 192 7.23 6.86 22.46
C CYS A 192 6.89 6.63 20.98
N TYR A 193 7.89 6.14 20.23
CA TYR A 193 7.67 5.53 18.92
C TYR A 193 7.15 4.12 19.14
N ILE A 194 5.93 3.88 18.67
CA ILE A 194 5.28 2.59 18.84
C ILE A 194 5.13 1.98 17.46
N ILE A 195 5.82 0.87 17.23
CA ILE A 195 5.73 0.12 15.98
C ILE A 195 4.49 -0.76 16.11
N TRP A 196 3.57 -0.58 15.18
CA TRP A 196 2.44 -1.46 15.00
C TRP A 196 2.65 -2.28 13.73
N VAL A 197 2.62 -3.61 13.91
CA VAL A 197 2.63 -4.56 12.81
C VAL A 197 1.20 -5.02 12.63
N LEU A 198 0.73 -4.95 11.40
CA LEU A 198 -0.42 -5.73 11.00
C LEU A 198 0.01 -7.19 10.94
N SER A 199 -0.14 -7.89 12.07
CA SER A 199 -0.26 -9.35 12.09
C SER A 199 -1.55 -9.69 11.35
N ASP A 200 -1.42 -9.82 10.02
CA ASP A 200 -2.25 -10.60 9.09
C ASP A 200 -2.05 -10.07 7.67
N ILE A 201 -0.89 -10.37 7.09
CA ILE A 201 -0.77 -10.54 5.64
C ILE A 201 -0.57 -12.03 5.38
N GLU A 202 -1.45 -12.87 5.96
CA GLU A 202 -1.76 -14.13 5.31
C GLU A 202 -2.82 -13.79 4.25
N ASP A 203 -2.43 -13.95 2.98
CA ASP A 203 -3.39 -13.97 1.88
C ASP A 203 -4.49 -14.97 2.26
N PRO A 204 -5.79 -14.59 2.25
CA PRO A 204 -6.84 -15.58 2.38
C PRO A 204 -6.68 -16.57 1.21
N GLN A 205 -6.31 -17.81 1.54
CA GLN A 205 -6.28 -18.92 0.60
C GLN A 205 -7.68 -19.20 0.06
#